data_AF-A0A314Z8Q2-F1
#
_entry.id   AF-A0A314Z8Q2-F1
#
_cell.length_a   1.000
_cell.length_b   1.000
_cell.length_c   1.000
_cell.angle_alpha   90.00
_cell.angle_beta   90.00
_cell.angle_gamma   90.00
#
_symmetry.space_group_name_H-M   'P 1'
#
loop_
_entity.id
_entity.type
_entity.pdbx_description
1 polymer ?
#
loop_
_entity_poly.entity_id
_entity_poly.type
_entity_poly.pdbx_seq_one_letter_code
_entity_poly.pdbx_strand_id
1 'polypeptide(L)'
;MQFCLQRFEVGIWSSAQKSLKNVDGVLGCLMGRLREKLLFVWDRYECTDSGFKSLENKRKPLFFKELGNLWKHFDGKYSESDTLFIDDQPYKALLNPPYTDIFGVI
;
A
#
# COMPACT_ATOMS: atom_id res chain seq x y z
N MET A 1 4.66 -4.75 13.57
CA MET A 1 4.03 -3.41 13.54
C MET A 1 4.60 -2.42 14.55
N GLN A 2 4.71 -2.71 15.85
CA GLN A 2 5.23 -1.74 16.83
C GLN A 2 6.64 -1.24 16.50
N PHE A 3 7.55 -2.14 16.11
CA PHE A 3 8.90 -1.78 15.64
C PHE A 3 8.86 -0.77 14.49
N CYS A 4 8.02 -1.01 13.48
CA CYS A 4 7.89 -0.13 12.31
C CYS A 4 7.39 1.25 12.74
N LEU A 5 6.34 1.32 13.56
CA LEU A 5 5.77 2.58 14.05
C LEU A 5 6.70 3.39 14.95
N GLN A 6 7.74 2.77 15.52
CA GLN A 6 8.74 3.47 16.33
C GLN A 6 9.91 4.02 15.49
N ARG A 7 10.03 3.63 14.22
CA ARG A 7 11.20 3.91 13.38
C ARG A 7 10.88 4.51 12.02
N PHE A 8 9.64 4.37 11.56
CA PHE A 8 9.17 4.80 10.25
C PHE A 8 7.82 5.50 10.38
N GLU A 9 7.55 6.43 9.47
CA GLU A 9 6.19 6.87 9.21
C GLU A 9 5.50 5.78 8.37
N VAL A 10 4.47 5.16 8.93
CA VAL A 10 3.85 3.97 8.33
C VAL A 10 2.52 4.33 7.68
N GLY A 11 2.34 3.95 6.41
CA GLY A 11 1.07 4.01 5.71
C GLY A 11 0.52 2.62 5.40
N ILE A 12 -0.80 2.51 5.26
CA ILE A 12 -1.45 1.31 4.71
C ILE A 12 -1.99 1.65 3.34
N TRP A 13 -1.71 0.79 2.37
CA TRP A 13 -2.14 0.96 0.98
C TRP A 13 -2.83 -0.31 0.49
N SER A 14 -4.15 -0.28 0.35
CA SER A 14 -4.94 -1.42 -0.09
C SER A 14 -5.30 -1.34 -1.57
N SER A 15 -5.31 -2.47 -2.28
CA SER A 15 -5.89 -2.55 -3.64
C SER A 15 -7.38 -2.90 -3.64
N ALA A 16 -7.98 -3.07 -2.45
CA ALA A 16 -9.41 -3.29 -2.31
C ALA A 16 -10.16 -1.96 -2.30
N GLN A 17 -11.42 -1.99 -2.75
CA GLN A 17 -12.30 -0.83 -2.57
C GLN A 17 -12.59 -0.64 -1.08
N LYS A 18 -12.77 0.61 -0.66
CA LYS A 18 -13.30 1.02 0.65
C LYS A 18 -14.75 0.54 0.87
N SER A 19 -15.00 -0.75 0.76
CA SER A 19 -16.09 -1.38 1.49
C SER A 19 -15.62 -1.47 2.93
N LEU A 20 -15.82 -0.38 3.68
CA LEU A 20 -15.55 -0.29 5.12
C LEU A 20 -16.08 -1.51 5.88
N LYS A 21 -17.05 -2.28 5.37
CA LYS A 21 -17.56 -3.50 6.01
C LYS A 21 -16.55 -4.64 6.24
N ASN A 22 -15.50 -4.79 5.43
CA ASN A 22 -14.51 -5.88 5.61
C ASN A 22 -13.18 -5.37 6.19
N VAL A 23 -12.85 -4.11 5.91
CA VAL A 23 -11.67 -3.44 6.45
C VAL A 23 -11.95 -3.04 7.91
N ASP A 24 -13.14 -2.55 8.26
CA ASP A 24 -13.48 -2.20 9.66
C ASP A 24 -13.54 -3.40 10.61
N GLY A 25 -13.76 -4.62 10.14
CA GLY A 25 -13.72 -5.81 11.02
C GLY A 25 -12.31 -6.13 11.51
N VAL A 26 -11.34 -6.10 10.59
CA VAL A 26 -9.93 -6.39 10.88
C VAL A 26 -9.20 -5.14 11.41
N LEU A 27 -9.46 -3.97 10.85
CA LEU A 27 -8.95 -2.68 11.34
C LEU A 27 -9.63 -2.21 12.63
N GLY A 28 -10.92 -2.48 12.85
CA GLY A 28 -11.62 -2.03 14.05
C GLY A 28 -11.10 -2.72 15.32
N CYS A 29 -10.74 -4.00 15.23
CA CYS A 29 -10.20 -4.75 16.37
C CYS A 29 -8.69 -4.54 16.56
N LEU A 30 -7.89 -4.48 15.48
CA LEU A 30 -6.43 -4.35 15.57
C LEU A 30 -5.93 -2.91 15.54
N MET A 31 -6.67 -1.98 14.92
CA MET A 31 -6.15 -0.67 14.57
C MET A 31 -6.77 0.53 15.28
N GLY A 32 -7.61 0.37 16.31
CA GLY A 32 -8.11 1.52 17.09
C GLY A 32 -6.98 2.49 17.51
N ARG A 33 -5.96 1.98 18.22
CA ARG A 33 -4.78 2.77 18.62
C ARG A 33 -3.69 2.88 17.55
N LEU A 34 -3.65 1.98 16.56
CA LEU A 34 -2.62 2.01 15.51
C LEU A 34 -2.97 3.03 14.42
N ARG A 35 -4.25 3.23 14.13
CA ARG A 35 -4.74 4.13 13.09
C ARG A 35 -4.33 5.57 13.34
N GLU A 36 -4.35 6.02 14.59
CA GLU A 36 -3.89 7.36 14.99
C GLU A 36 -2.38 7.57 14.75
N LYS A 37 -1.61 6.50 14.61
CA LYS A 37 -0.16 6.54 14.36
C LYS A 37 0.21 6.32 12.89
N LEU A 38 -0.76 6.09 12.00
CA LEU A 38 -0.49 5.92 10.58
C LEU A 38 -0.43 7.28 9.89
N LEU A 39 0.51 7.41 8.96
CA LEU A 39 0.63 8.56 8.08
C LEU A 39 -0.56 8.65 7.11
N PHE A 40 -0.98 7.51 6.55
CA PHE A 40 -2.14 7.43 5.67
C PHE A 40 -2.78 6.05 5.69
N VAL A 41 -4.04 6.01 5.26
CA VAL A 41 -4.78 4.78 4.94
C VAL A 41 -5.43 4.95 3.57
N TRP A 42 -4.76 4.41 2.57
CA TRP A 42 -5.16 4.45 1.17
C TRP A 42 -5.83 3.15 0.75
N ASP A 43 -6.69 3.29 -0.25
CA ASP A 43 -7.41 2.21 -0.87
C ASP A 43 -7.13 2.19 -2.38
N ARG A 44 -7.98 1.51 -3.14
CA ARG A 44 -7.79 1.37 -4.59
C ARG A 44 -7.78 2.70 -5.35
N TYR A 45 -8.34 3.78 -4.80
CA TYR A 45 -8.40 5.08 -5.50
C TYR A 45 -7.03 5.73 -5.61
N GLU A 46 -6.11 5.41 -4.70
CA GLU A 46 -4.72 5.85 -4.77
C GLU A 46 -3.83 4.90 -5.57
N CYS A 47 -4.35 3.76 -6.03
CA CYS A 47 -3.62 2.86 -6.92
C CYS A 47 -3.72 3.31 -8.39
N THR A 48 -2.71 2.96 -9.19
CA THR A 48 -2.74 3.14 -10.65
C THR A 48 -3.42 1.94 -11.30
N ASP A 49 -4.52 2.18 -12.00
CA ASP A 49 -5.20 1.15 -12.80
C ASP A 49 -4.34 0.81 -14.02
N SER A 50 -3.92 -0.44 -14.14
CA SER A 50 -3.19 -0.90 -15.31
C SER A 50 -4.05 -0.95 -16.58
N GLY A 51 -5.38 -0.93 -16.44
CA GLY A 51 -6.33 -1.21 -17.52
C GLY A 51 -6.48 -2.71 -17.82
N PHE A 52 -5.69 -3.57 -17.16
CA PHE A 52 -5.70 -5.02 -17.34
C PHE A 52 -6.34 -5.74 -16.16
N LYS A 53 -6.71 -6.99 -16.40
CA LYS A 53 -7.23 -7.92 -15.40
C LYS A 53 -6.27 -9.06 -15.21
N SER A 54 -6.28 -9.67 -14.02
CA SER A 54 -5.45 -10.83 -13.75
C SER A 54 -5.81 -12.00 -14.67
N LEU A 55 -4.81 -12.79 -15.04
CA LEU A 55 -4.99 -13.97 -15.89
C LEU A 55 -5.90 -15.02 -15.21
N GLU A 56 -5.70 -15.22 -13.91
CA GLU A 56 -6.44 -16.19 -13.09
C GLU A 56 -7.89 -15.77 -12.83
N ASN A 57 -8.14 -14.46 -12.74
CA ASN A 57 -9.47 -13.91 -12.47
C ASN A 57 -9.76 -12.70 -13.37
N LYS A 58 -10.55 -12.93 -14.42
CA LYS A 58 -11.01 -11.90 -15.38
C LYS A 58 -11.92 -10.82 -14.79
N ARG A 59 -12.27 -10.89 -13.50
CA ARG A 59 -12.99 -9.83 -12.78
C ARG A 59 -12.08 -9.03 -11.85
N LYS A 60 -10.86 -9.52 -11.57
CA LYS A 60 -9.90 -8.86 -10.70
C LYS A 60 -9.02 -7.91 -11.52
N PRO A 61 -9.22 -6.58 -11.42
CA PRO A 61 -8.31 -5.61 -12.04
C PRO A 61 -6.90 -5.71 -11.43
N LEU A 62 -5.89 -5.38 -12.23
CA LEU A 62 -4.51 -5.26 -11.78
C LEU A 62 -4.20 -3.79 -11.47
N PHE A 63 -3.76 -3.57 -10.24
CA PHE A 63 -3.42 -2.25 -9.71
C PHE A 63 -1.93 -2.19 -9.41
N PHE A 64 -1.29 -1.10 -9.81
CA PHE A 64 0.06 -0.73 -9.39
C PHE A 64 0.00 0.25 -8.22
N LYS A 65 1.03 0.24 -7.39
CA LYS A 65 1.21 1.14 -6.25
C LYS A 65 2.54 1.84 -6.41
N GLU A 66 2.50 2.94 -7.16
CA GLU A 66 3.68 3.68 -7.58
C GLU A 66 4.18 4.58 -6.46
N LEU A 67 5.38 4.31 -5.94
CA LEU A 67 5.99 5.17 -4.93
C LEU A 67 6.22 6.61 -5.43
N GLY A 68 6.43 6.81 -6.74
CA GLY A 68 6.51 8.14 -7.33
C GLY A 68 5.24 8.99 -7.11
N ASN A 69 4.06 8.38 -7.16
CA ASN A 69 2.79 9.07 -6.87
C ASN A 69 2.68 9.40 -5.38
N LEU A 70 3.19 8.52 -4.51
CA LEU A 70 3.27 8.78 -3.07
C LEU A 70 4.19 9.96 -2.77
N TRP A 71 5.39 9.98 -3.33
CA TRP A 71 6.35 11.06 -3.12
C TRP A 71 5.81 12.41 -3.58
N LYS A 72 5.14 12.43 -4.74
CA LYS A 72 4.46 13.63 -5.24
C LYS A 72 3.31 14.08 -4.31
N HIS A 73 2.54 13.14 -3.75
CA HIS A 73 1.46 13.47 -2.82
C HIS A 73 1.96 14.17 -1.55
N PHE A 74 3.15 13.82 -1.09
CA PHE A 74 3.80 14.43 0.07
C PHE A 74 4.81 15.51 -0.31
N ASP A 75 4.62 16.19 -1.45
CA ASP A 75 5.46 17.31 -1.92
C ASP A 75 6.96 17.00 -1.93
N GLY A 76 7.34 15.75 -2.22
CA GLY A 76 8.73 15.31 -2.25
C GLY A 76 9.40 15.15 -0.88
N LYS A 77 8.62 15.11 0.21
CA LYS A 77 9.13 14.82 1.57
C LYS A 77 9.86 13.48 1.67
N TYR A 78 9.49 12.52 0.82
CA TYR A 78 10.03 11.16 0.76
C TYR A 78 10.66 10.87 -0.60
N SER A 79 11.49 9.83 -0.64
CA SER A 79 12.28 9.43 -1.80
C SER A 79 12.55 7.92 -1.86
N GLU A 80 13.21 7.46 -2.91
CA GLU A 80 13.67 6.06 -3.02
C GLU A 80 14.63 5.65 -1.88
N SER A 81 15.34 6.61 -1.27
CA SER A 81 16.37 6.34 -0.28
C SER A 81 15.81 6.14 1.15
N ASP A 82 14.55 6.51 1.38
CA ASP A 82 13.91 6.52 2.70
C ASP A 82 12.55 5.80 2.73
N THR A 83 12.08 5.32 1.58
CA THR A 83 10.77 4.67 1.44
C THR A 83 10.93 3.18 1.16
N LEU A 84 10.19 2.36 1.93
CA LEU A 84 10.14 0.92 1.74
C LEU A 84 8.70 0.47 1.54
N PHE A 85 8.43 -0.21 0.42
CA PHE A 85 7.13 -0.80 0.11
C PHE A 85 7.12 -2.28 0.47
N ILE A 86 6.02 -2.75 1.08
CA ILE A 86 5.86 -4.15 1.48
C ILE A 86 4.51 -4.65 0.98
N ASP A 87 4.52 -5.73 0.21
CA ASP A 87 3.31 -6.33 -0.35
C ASP A 87 3.50 -7.83 -0.63
N ASP A 88 2.41 -8.56 -0.73
CA ASP A 88 2.40 -10.00 -1.01
C ASP A 88 2.44 -10.31 -2.52
N GLN A 89 2.18 -9.32 -3.36
CA GLN A 89 2.08 -9.46 -4.81
C GLN A 89 3.13 -8.60 -5.52
N PRO A 90 4.24 -9.18 -6.02
CA PRO A 90 5.33 -8.44 -6.64
C PRO A 90 4.90 -7.52 -7.79
N TYR A 91 3.90 -7.92 -8.57
CA TYR A 91 3.45 -7.14 -9.72
C TYR A 91 2.94 -5.75 -9.33
N LYS A 92 2.48 -5.53 -8.09
CA LYS A 92 1.95 -4.23 -7.67
C LYS A 92 3.04 -3.15 -7.61
N ALA A 93 4.29 -3.56 -7.42
CA ALA A 93 5.47 -2.70 -7.37
C ALA A 93 6.21 -2.61 -8.70
N LEU A 94 5.64 -3.11 -9.81
CA LEU A 94 6.33 -3.23 -11.10
C LEU A 94 6.95 -1.91 -11.61
N LEU A 95 6.39 -0.77 -11.19
CA LEU A 95 6.81 0.57 -11.62
C LEU A 95 7.67 1.31 -10.58
N ASN A 96 8.04 0.63 -9.47
CA ASN A 96 8.88 1.22 -8.43
C ASN A 96 10.37 1.08 -8.77
N PRO A 97 11.23 1.98 -8.27
CA PRO A 97 12.68 1.85 -8.40
C PRO A 97 13.21 0.57 -7.73
N PRO A 98 14.34 0.02 -8.23
CA PRO A 98 14.91 -1.19 -7.66
C PRO A 98 15.29 -0.99 -6.18
N TYR A 99 15.23 -2.07 -5.41
CA TYR A 99 15.59 -2.11 -3.98
C TYR A 99 14.68 -1.28 -3.04
N THR A 100 13.52 -0.83 -3.51
CA THR A 100 12.53 -0.12 -2.68
C THR A 100 11.40 -1.01 -2.16
N ASP A 101 11.37 -2.29 -2.57
CA ASP A 101 10.26 -3.20 -2.28
C ASP A 101 10.71 -4.50 -1.60
N ILE A 102 9.89 -4.98 -0.65
CA ILE A 102 10.01 -6.31 -0.03
C ILE A 102 8.74 -7.10 -0.30
N PHE A 103 8.89 -8.30 -0.85
CA PHE A 103 7.76 -9.20 -1.09
C PHE A 103 7.73 -10.33 -0.07
N GLY A 104 6.59 -10.46 0.62
CA GLY A 104 6.36 -11.56 1.54
C GLY A 104 6.17 -12.87 0.78
N VAL A 105 6.73 -13.97 1.30
CA VAL A 105 6.33 -15.33 0.90
C VAL A 105 5.22 -15.74 1.86
N ILE A 106 3.99 -15.86 1.35
CA ILE A 106 2.82 -16.32 2.11
C ILE A 106 2.45 -17.72 1.65
#